data_AF-A0A534DSC1-F1
#
_entry.id   AF-A0A534DSC1-F1
#
_cell.length_a   1.000
_cell.length_b   1.000
_cell.length_c   1.000
_cell.angle_alpha   90.00
_cell.angle_beta   90.00
_cell.angle_gamma   90.00
#
_symmetry.space_group_name_H-M   'P 1'
#
loop_
_entity.id
_entity.type
_entity.pdbx_description
1 polymer ?
#
loop_
_entity_poly.entity_id
_entity_poly.type
_entity_poly.pdbx_seq_one_letter_code
_entity_poly.pdbx_strand_id
1 'polypeptide(L)'
;MLTNYLADIEQLLCEQRWDAALREACDLPQIAVALADPQLRSSSERVKRWCGKWVRALKTDSEGKRLERVHRVLCERLDHGDGAACESVPARALRRLRLHRLTRTLPGGFTSEHPAAADAQGAGEVEICYALIAAARRWYANSACRDAQVQANLARLALLH
;
A
#
# COMPACT_ATOMS: atom_id res chain seq x y z
N MET A 1 12.18 3.84 4.61
CA MET A 1 11.77 3.01 3.45
C MET A 1 10.25 2.97 3.31
N LEU A 2 9.52 2.32 4.23
CA LEU A 2 8.05 2.34 4.20
C LEU A 2 7.47 3.76 4.31
N THR A 3 8.01 4.61 5.20
CA THR A 3 7.60 6.01 5.33
C THR A 3 7.78 6.81 4.03
N ASN A 4 8.83 6.53 3.27
CA ASN A 4 9.10 7.23 2.01
C ASN A 4 8.11 6.78 0.94
N TYR A 5 7.84 5.48 0.86
CA TYR A 5 6.85 4.92 -0.04
C TYR A 5 5.44 5.49 0.23
N LEU A 6 5.08 5.69 1.50
CA LEU A 6 3.83 6.39 1.85
C LEU A 6 3.83 7.85 1.39
N ALA A 7 4.93 8.57 1.57
CA ALA A 7 5.07 9.96 1.14
C ALA A 7 4.99 10.10 -0.40
N ASP A 8 5.55 9.13 -1.14
CA ASP A 8 5.49 9.12 -2.60
C ASP A 8 4.06 8.87 -3.12
N ILE A 9 3.30 7.98 -2.47
CA ILE A 9 1.88 7.81 -2.76
C ILE A 9 1.11 9.11 -2.49
N GLU A 10 1.39 9.79 -1.37
CA GLU A 10 0.79 11.09 -1.07
C GLU A 10 1.16 12.16 -2.10
N GLN A 11 2.40 12.16 -2.59
CA GLN A 11 2.82 13.04 -3.68
C GLN A 11 2.07 12.74 -4.98
N LEU A 12 1.88 11.47 -5.35
CA LEU A 12 1.08 11.09 -6.52
C LEU A 12 -0.38 11.55 -6.39
N LEU A 13 -0.94 11.54 -5.18
CA LEU A 13 -2.27 12.10 -4.91
C LEU A 13 -2.28 13.62 -5.07
N CYS A 14 -1.27 14.34 -4.57
CA CYS A 14 -1.13 15.78 -4.76
C CYS A 14 -0.97 16.17 -6.25
N GLU A 15 -0.26 15.35 -7.01
CA GLU A 15 -0.07 15.50 -8.46
C GLU A 15 -1.30 15.05 -9.29
N GLN A 16 -2.40 14.63 -8.64
CA GLN A 16 -3.63 14.13 -9.29
C GLN A 16 -3.40 12.90 -10.19
N ARG A 17 -2.36 12.12 -9.90
CA ARG A 17 -2.02 10.89 -10.64
C ARG A 17 -2.74 9.70 -10.02
N TRP A 18 -4.08 9.72 -10.06
CA TRP A 18 -4.96 8.80 -9.32
C TRP A 18 -4.67 7.32 -9.59
N ASP A 19 -4.54 6.92 -10.86
CA ASP A 19 -4.22 5.54 -11.24
C ASP A 19 -2.88 5.05 -10.67
N ALA A 20 -1.87 5.93 -10.67
CA ALA A 20 -0.54 5.60 -10.17
C ALA A 20 -0.57 5.47 -8.64
N ALA A 21 -1.21 6.43 -7.96
CA ALA A 21 -1.39 6.43 -6.52
C ALA A 21 -2.17 5.20 -6.06
N LEU A 22 -3.27 4.86 -6.74
CA LEU A 22 -4.09 3.70 -6.41
C LEU A 22 -3.32 2.40 -6.58
N ARG A 23 -2.57 2.27 -7.68
CA ARG A 23 -1.74 1.08 -7.91
C ARG A 23 -0.71 0.90 -6.80
N GLU A 24 -0.05 1.97 -6.37
CA GLU A 24 0.96 1.92 -5.31
C GLU A 24 0.36 1.76 -3.91
N ALA A 25 -0.80 2.34 -3.65
CA ALA A 25 -1.54 2.13 -2.42
C ALA A 25 -2.01 0.67 -2.29
N CYS A 26 -2.50 0.06 -3.39
CA CYS A 26 -2.89 -1.35 -3.41
C CYS A 26 -1.73 -2.32 -3.17
N ASP A 27 -0.48 -1.90 -3.38
CA ASP A 27 0.71 -2.68 -3.04
C ASP A 27 0.96 -2.71 -1.50
N LEU A 28 0.44 -1.73 -0.73
CA LEU A 28 0.70 -1.61 0.72
C LEU A 28 0.30 -2.85 1.54
N PRO A 29 -0.90 -3.43 1.38
CA PRO A 29 -1.28 -4.65 2.11
C PRO A 29 -0.38 -5.84 1.78
N GLN A 30 0.02 -5.99 0.52
CA GLN A 30 0.91 -7.08 0.08
C GLN A 30 2.31 -6.92 0.67
N ILE A 31 2.84 -5.69 0.66
CA ILE A 31 4.11 -5.34 1.30
C ILE A 31 4.04 -5.64 2.79
N ALA A 32 2.98 -5.21 3.48
CA ALA A 32 2.84 -5.39 4.91
C ALA A 32 2.80 -6.88 5.32
N VAL A 33 2.07 -7.70 4.56
CA VAL A 33 2.02 -9.15 4.76
C VAL A 33 3.37 -9.80 4.47
N ALA A 34 4.00 -9.47 3.35
CA ALA A 34 5.30 -10.03 2.97
C ALA A 34 6.39 -9.66 3.98
N LEU A 35 6.42 -8.44 4.49
CA LEU A 35 7.40 -8.01 5.48
C LEU A 35 7.29 -8.79 6.80
N ALA A 36 6.09 -9.25 7.16
CA ALA A 36 5.88 -10.09 8.34
C ALA A 36 6.23 -11.58 8.11
N ASP A 37 6.52 -11.99 6.88
CA ASP A 37 6.85 -13.37 6.53
C ASP A 37 8.37 -13.56 6.35
N PRO A 38 8.99 -14.60 6.94
CA PRO A 38 10.44 -14.84 6.80
C PRO A 38 10.94 -15.04 5.38
N GLN A 39 10.08 -15.53 4.49
CA GLN A 39 10.37 -15.77 3.09
C GLN A 39 9.84 -14.66 2.18
N LEU A 40 9.34 -13.55 2.75
CA LEU A 40 8.72 -12.44 2.03
C LEU A 40 7.50 -12.86 1.20
N ARG A 41 6.81 -13.93 1.61
CA ARG A 41 5.63 -14.44 0.90
C ARG A 41 4.36 -13.72 1.33
N SER A 42 3.49 -13.52 0.37
CA SER A 42 2.15 -13.01 0.56
C SER A 42 1.13 -13.97 -0.05
N SER A 43 -0.06 -14.06 0.56
CA SER A 43 -1.21 -14.78 0.03
C SER A 43 -2.43 -13.86 0.04
N SER A 44 -3.39 -14.12 -0.84
CA SER A 44 -4.62 -13.32 -0.91
C SER A 44 -5.36 -13.32 0.44
N GLU A 45 -5.39 -14.46 1.15
CA GLU A 45 -6.05 -14.60 2.45
C GLU A 45 -5.34 -13.83 3.55
N ARG A 46 -4.00 -13.83 3.55
CA ARG A 46 -3.22 -13.02 4.50
C ARG A 46 -3.45 -11.54 4.26
N VAL A 47 -3.53 -11.12 2.99
CA VAL A 47 -3.83 -9.73 2.61
C VAL A 47 -5.23 -9.34 3.02
N LYS A 48 -6.25 -10.16 2.75
CA LYS A 48 -7.63 -9.90 3.19
C LYS A 48 -7.71 -9.80 4.72
N ARG A 49 -7.02 -10.66 5.46
CA ARG A 49 -6.94 -10.57 6.93
C ARG A 49 -6.27 -9.27 7.38
N TRP A 50 -5.20 -8.85 6.73
CA TRP A 50 -4.53 -7.58 7.03
C TRP A 50 -5.47 -6.40 6.77
N CYS A 51 -6.14 -6.34 5.61
CA CYS A 51 -7.13 -5.31 5.29
C CYS A 51 -8.28 -5.31 6.31
N GLY A 52 -8.80 -6.50 6.65
CA GLY A 52 -9.85 -6.66 7.65
C GLY A 52 -9.43 -6.13 9.03
N LYS A 53 -8.19 -6.37 9.45
CA LYS A 53 -7.68 -5.90 10.74
C LYS A 53 -7.44 -4.39 10.77
N TRP A 54 -6.77 -3.86 9.74
CA TRP A 54 -6.25 -2.48 9.80
C TRP A 54 -7.14 -1.45 9.12
N VAL A 55 -7.84 -1.81 8.04
CA VAL A 55 -8.80 -0.89 7.37
C VAL A 55 -10.09 -0.82 8.18
N ARG A 56 -10.64 -1.95 8.65
CA ARG A 56 -11.87 -1.91 9.47
C ARG A 56 -11.64 -1.29 10.85
N ALA A 57 -10.41 -1.29 11.36
CA ALA A 57 -10.08 -0.61 12.61
C ALA A 57 -9.99 0.92 12.48
N LEU A 58 -10.11 1.48 11.26
CA LEU A 58 -10.23 2.92 11.04
C LEU A 58 -11.68 3.42 11.22
N LYS A 59 -12.65 2.51 11.41
CA LYS A 59 -14.06 2.88 11.56
C LYS A 59 -14.27 3.70 12.83
N THR A 60 -14.49 4.98 12.67
CA THR A 60 -15.32 5.79 13.57
C THR A 60 -16.80 5.63 13.16
N ASP A 61 -17.74 5.80 14.08
CA ASP A 61 -19.17 5.50 13.86
C ASP A 61 -19.79 6.18 12.62
N SER A 62 -19.22 7.31 12.15
CA SER A 62 -19.65 8.02 10.94
C SER A 62 -19.05 7.49 9.63
N GLU A 63 -17.84 6.92 9.65
CA GLU A 63 -17.10 6.47 8.46
C GLU A 63 -17.28 4.96 8.17
N GLY A 64 -18.04 4.26 9.03
CA GLY A 64 -18.20 2.81 9.00
C GLY A 64 -18.59 2.23 7.64
N LYS A 65 -19.61 2.83 7.00
CA LYS A 65 -20.13 2.39 5.69
C LYS A 65 -19.16 2.66 4.53
N ARG A 66 -18.37 3.72 4.63
CA ARG A 66 -17.37 4.11 3.62
C ARG A 66 -16.19 3.14 3.63
N LEU A 67 -15.65 2.85 4.82
CA LEU A 67 -14.55 1.91 5.00
C LEU A 67 -14.95 0.46 4.66
N GLU A 68 -16.21 0.09 4.87
CA GLU A 68 -16.74 -1.20 4.40
C GLU A 68 -16.76 -1.31 2.88
N ARG A 69 -17.16 -0.24 2.18
CA ARG A 69 -17.10 -0.18 0.71
C ARG A 69 -15.67 -0.34 0.22
N VAL A 70 -14.72 0.40 0.80
CA VAL A 70 -13.29 0.28 0.47
C VAL A 70 -12.78 -1.14 0.70
N HIS A 71 -13.07 -1.73 1.85
CA HIS A 71 -12.70 -3.10 2.16
C HIS A 71 -13.29 -4.10 1.15
N ARG A 72 -14.55 -3.94 0.76
CA ARG A 72 -15.21 -4.81 -0.22
C ARG A 72 -14.54 -4.71 -1.58
N VAL A 73 -14.31 -3.50 -2.09
CA VAL A 73 -13.63 -3.28 -3.38
C VAL A 73 -12.22 -3.88 -3.38
N LEU A 74 -11.49 -3.76 -2.27
CA LEU A 74 -10.17 -4.39 -2.13
C LEU A 74 -10.24 -5.92 -2.16
N CYS A 75 -11.21 -6.51 -1.45
CA CYS A 75 -11.41 -7.97 -1.50
C CYS A 75 -11.77 -8.44 -2.91
N GLU A 76 -12.71 -7.77 -3.58
CA GLU A 76 -13.11 -8.09 -4.96
C GLU A 76 -11.92 -8.03 -5.92
N ARG A 77 -11.08 -7.00 -5.83
CA ARG A 77 -9.85 -6.88 -6.64
C ARG A 77 -8.86 -8.01 -6.40
N LEU A 78 -8.77 -8.53 -5.17
CA LEU A 78 -7.89 -9.64 -4.82
C LEU A 78 -8.45 -10.99 -5.30
N ASP A 79 -9.78 -11.13 -5.38
CA ASP A 79 -10.46 -12.31 -5.91
C ASP A 79 -10.37 -12.43 -7.43
N HIS A 80 -10.31 -11.31 -8.15
CA HIS A 80 -10.14 -11.28 -9.62
C HIS A 80 -8.67 -11.35 -10.06
N GLY A 81 -7.72 -11.33 -9.12
CA GLY A 81 -6.30 -11.54 -9.41
C GLY A 81 -6.01 -13.02 -9.65
N ASP A 82 -5.36 -13.33 -10.77
CA ASP A 82 -5.11 -14.66 -11.39
C ASP A 82 -4.27 -15.66 -10.55
N GLY A 83 -4.25 -15.55 -9.23
CA GLY A 83 -3.42 -16.35 -8.33
C GLY A 83 -3.98 -16.44 -6.91
N ALA A 84 -5.30 -16.48 -6.76
CA ALA A 84 -6.04 -16.32 -5.51
C ALA A 84 -5.64 -17.26 -4.34
N ALA A 85 -4.82 -18.29 -4.54
CA ALA A 85 -4.43 -19.23 -3.47
C ALA A 85 -2.92 -19.51 -3.34
N CYS A 86 -2.05 -18.97 -4.21
CA CYS A 86 -0.62 -19.31 -4.17
C CYS A 86 0.17 -18.32 -3.31
N GLU A 87 0.81 -18.83 -2.25
CA GLU A 87 1.84 -18.07 -1.53
C GLU A 87 2.95 -17.70 -2.50
N SER A 88 3.07 -16.40 -2.79
CA SER A 88 4.05 -15.88 -3.73
C SER A 88 4.75 -14.66 -3.14
N VAL A 89 6.00 -14.45 -3.53
CA VAL A 89 6.72 -13.24 -3.18
C VAL A 89 6.16 -12.11 -4.05
N PRO A 90 5.61 -11.02 -3.48
CA PRO A 90 5.09 -9.90 -4.27
C PRO A 90 6.27 -9.06 -4.80
N ALA A 91 7.03 -9.65 -5.72
CA ALA A 91 8.32 -9.12 -6.18
C ALA A 91 8.19 -7.73 -6.80
N ARG A 92 7.09 -7.45 -7.52
CA ARG A 92 6.82 -6.12 -8.09
C ARG A 92 6.60 -5.06 -7.02
N ALA A 93 5.78 -5.36 -6.01
CA ALA A 93 5.51 -4.45 -4.90
C ALA A 93 6.77 -4.19 -4.05
N LEU A 94 7.54 -5.25 -3.74
CA LEU A 94 8.81 -5.13 -3.01
C LEU A 94 9.87 -4.38 -3.83
N ARG A 95 9.90 -4.56 -5.16
CA ARG A 95 10.79 -3.81 -6.04
C ARG A 95 10.42 -2.33 -6.08
N ARG A 96 9.12 -1.99 -6.14
CA ARG A 96 8.67 -0.60 -6.06
C ARG A 96 9.06 0.04 -4.73
N LEU A 97 8.80 -0.63 -3.61
CA LEU A 97 9.27 -0.18 -2.29
C LEU A 97 10.78 0.12 -2.28
N ARG A 98 11.60 -0.68 -2.99
CA ARG A 98 13.05 -0.45 -3.16
C ARG A 98 13.37 0.73 -4.09
N LEU A 99 12.72 0.85 -5.24
CA LEU A 99 13.03 1.88 -6.25
C LEU A 99 12.71 3.29 -5.77
N HIS A 100 11.63 3.46 -5.01
CA HIS A 100 11.23 4.73 -4.40
C HIS A 100 12.26 5.27 -3.40
N ARG A 101 13.15 4.41 -2.88
CA ARG A 101 14.31 4.86 -2.11
C ARG A 101 15.37 5.54 -3.00
N LEU A 102 15.62 4.98 -4.18
CA LEU A 102 16.71 5.40 -5.08
C LEU A 102 16.39 6.70 -5.81
N THR A 103 15.11 6.95 -6.10
CA THR A 103 14.67 8.18 -6.78
C THR A 103 14.92 9.45 -5.97
N ARG A 104 14.98 9.39 -4.63
CA ARG A 104 15.39 10.56 -3.80
C ARG A 104 16.90 10.76 -3.65
N THR A 105 17.74 9.82 -4.09
CA THR A 105 19.19 10.04 -4.15
C THR A 105 19.65 10.76 -5.42
N LEU A 106 18.75 10.92 -6.40
CA LEU A 106 18.94 11.85 -7.51
C LEU A 106 18.04 13.07 -7.29
N PRO A 107 18.53 14.31 -7.41
CA PRO A 107 17.67 15.48 -7.44
C PRO A 107 16.98 15.50 -8.81
N GLY A 108 15.86 14.78 -8.92
CA GLY A 108 15.11 14.64 -10.16
C GLY A 108 13.86 15.50 -10.14
N GLY A 109 14.00 16.78 -10.48
CA GLY A 109 12.87 17.62 -10.87
C GLY A 109 12.45 17.25 -12.29
N PHE A 110 11.22 16.77 -12.46
CA PHE A 110 10.49 16.85 -13.72
C PHE A 110 9.00 16.99 -13.40
N THR A 111 8.47 18.17 -13.72
CA THR A 111 7.04 18.48 -13.75
C THR A 111 6.37 17.70 -14.88
N SER A 112 5.41 16.84 -14.55
CA SER A 112 4.47 16.31 -15.55
C SER A 112 3.24 17.20 -15.59
N GLU A 113 3.05 17.86 -16.73
CA GLU A 113 1.80 18.50 -17.11
C GLU A 113 0.75 17.41 -17.39
N HIS A 114 -0.38 17.44 -16.70
CA HIS A 114 -1.72 17.19 -17.27
C HIS A 114 -2.81 17.51 -16.24
N PRO A 115 -3.80 18.36 -16.57
CA PRO A 115 -5.00 18.52 -15.78
C PRO A 115 -6.08 17.55 -16.30
N ALA A 116 -6.58 16.68 -15.42
CA ALA A 116 -7.88 16.04 -15.64
C ALA A 116 -8.70 16.23 -14.37
N ALA A 117 -9.73 17.07 -14.49
CA ALA A 117 -10.67 17.37 -13.44
C ALA A 117 -11.17 16.07 -12.78
N ALA A 118 -11.08 16.01 -11.46
CA ALA A 118 -11.52 14.87 -10.67
C ALA A 118 -12.96 14.49 -11.02
N ASP A 119 -13.10 13.35 -11.69
CA ASP A 119 -14.36 12.67 -11.92
C ASP A 119 -14.80 11.92 -10.64
N ALA A 120 -16.08 11.52 -10.59
CA ALA A 120 -16.63 10.74 -9.47
C ALA A 120 -15.87 9.41 -9.25
N GLN A 121 -15.18 8.92 -10.29
CA GLN A 121 -14.30 7.77 -10.25
C GLN A 121 -13.00 8.07 -9.48
N GLY A 122 -12.30 9.17 -9.82
CA GLY A 122 -11.13 9.63 -9.09
C GLY A 122 -11.43 9.88 -7.60
N ALA A 123 -12.62 10.40 -7.28
CA ALA A 123 -13.04 10.56 -5.88
C ALA A 123 -13.00 9.25 -5.10
N GLY A 124 -13.55 8.16 -5.64
CA GLY A 124 -13.55 6.83 -5.02
C GLY A 124 -12.15 6.22 -4.86
N GLU A 125 -11.29 6.41 -5.85
CA GLU A 125 -9.91 5.91 -5.83
C GLU A 125 -9.05 6.62 -4.80
N VAL A 126 -9.21 7.94 -4.68
CA VAL A 126 -8.58 8.75 -3.65
C VAL A 126 -8.97 8.27 -2.25
N GLU A 127 -10.23 7.92 -2.01
CA GLU A 127 -10.66 7.39 -0.71
C GLU A 127 -9.94 6.06 -0.37
N ILE A 128 -9.82 5.17 -1.36
CA ILE A 128 -9.13 3.89 -1.19
C ILE A 128 -7.66 4.14 -0.84
N CYS A 129 -7.00 5.08 -1.53
CA CYS A 129 -5.60 5.43 -1.26
C CYS A 129 -5.42 5.93 0.17
N TYR A 130 -6.23 6.90 0.62
CA TYR A 130 -6.13 7.44 1.98
C TYR A 130 -6.41 6.38 3.04
N ALA A 131 -7.41 5.51 2.83
CA ALA A 131 -7.71 4.43 3.75
C ALA A 131 -6.54 3.44 3.89
N LEU A 132 -5.87 3.11 2.77
CA LEU A 132 -4.70 2.22 2.76
C LEU A 132 -3.47 2.87 3.40
N ILE A 133 -3.21 4.16 3.12
CA ILE A 133 -2.14 4.92 3.77
C ILE A 133 -2.36 4.98 5.29
N ALA A 134 -3.58 5.32 5.73
CA ALA A 134 -3.92 5.37 7.16
C ALA A 134 -3.80 3.99 7.83
N ALA A 135 -4.27 2.93 7.17
CA ALA A 135 -4.13 1.56 7.67
C ALA A 135 -2.66 1.14 7.78
N ALA A 136 -1.84 1.46 6.78
CA ALA A 136 -0.40 1.16 6.78
C ALA A 136 0.34 1.93 7.89
N ARG A 137 0.05 3.22 8.08
CA ARG A 137 0.59 4.03 9.19
C ARG A 137 0.23 3.41 10.54
N ARG A 138 -1.04 3.04 10.73
CA ARG A 138 -1.52 2.42 11.96
C ARG A 138 -0.87 1.07 12.21
N TRP A 139 -0.76 0.21 11.18
CA TRP A 139 -0.07 -1.07 11.27
C TRP A 139 1.39 -0.90 11.67
N TYR A 140 2.11 0.03 11.03
CA TYR A 140 3.50 0.30 11.35
C TYR A 140 3.67 0.77 12.79
N ALA A 141 2.89 1.76 13.22
CA ALA A 141 2.99 2.35 14.56
C ALA A 141 2.62 1.37 15.69
N ASN A 142 1.65 0.48 15.47
CA ASN A 142 1.12 -0.39 16.51
C ASN A 142 1.70 -1.82 16.50
N SER A 143 2.31 -2.24 15.39
CA SER A 143 2.78 -3.62 15.22
C SER A 143 4.17 -3.65 14.60
N ALA A 144 4.30 -3.15 13.37
CA ALA A 144 5.46 -3.44 12.53
C ALA A 144 6.78 -2.78 13.01
N CYS A 145 6.70 -1.65 13.73
CA CYS A 145 7.87 -0.98 14.28
C CYS A 145 8.56 -1.77 15.40
N ARG A 146 7.84 -2.66 16.09
CA ARG A 146 8.34 -3.50 17.19
C ARG A 146 8.57 -4.96 16.77
N ASP A 147 8.17 -5.32 15.56
CA ASP A 147 8.28 -6.67 15.03
C ASP A 147 9.68 -6.91 14.46
N ALA A 148 10.45 -7.79 15.11
CA ALA A 148 11.81 -8.10 14.70
C ALA A 148 11.90 -8.67 13.29
N GLN A 149 10.90 -9.45 12.85
CA GLN A 149 10.87 -10.04 11.51
C GLN A 149 10.68 -8.95 10.46
N VAL A 150 9.74 -8.02 10.70
CA VAL A 150 9.51 -6.87 9.81
C VAL A 150 10.76 -6.00 9.71
N GLN A 151 11.39 -5.67 10.84
CA GLN A 151 12.59 -4.82 10.85
C GLN A 151 13.77 -5.51 10.15
N ALA A 152 13.97 -6.81 10.37
CA ALA A 152 15.00 -7.59 9.69
C ALA A 152 14.76 -7.63 8.17
N ASN A 153 13.52 -7.85 7.73
CA ASN A 153 13.16 -7.87 6.31
C ASN A 153 13.31 -6.49 5.65
N LEU A 154 12.93 -5.41 6.34
CA LEU A 154 13.17 -4.04 5.87
C LEU A 154 14.67 -3.75 5.72
N ALA A 155 15.49 -4.18 6.70
CA ALA A 155 16.95 -4.04 6.63
C ALA A 155 17.54 -4.84 5.46
N ARG A 156 17.11 -6.09 5.26
CA ARG A 156 17.53 -6.93 4.13
C ARG A 156 17.20 -6.28 2.79
N LEU A 157 16.00 -5.74 2.64
CA LEU A 157 15.59 -5.03 1.42
C LEU A 157 16.37 -3.73 1.21
N ALA A 158 16.90 -3.12 2.28
CA ALA A 158 17.76 -1.95 2.20
C ALA A 158 19.22 -2.28 1.84
N LEU A 159 19.69 -3.50 2.08
CA LEU A 159 21.07 -3.92 1.82
C LEU A 159 21.28 -4.57 0.46
N LEU A 160 20.24 -5.18 -0.13
CA LEU A 160 20.30 -5.67 -1.50
C LEU A 160 20.43 -4.46 -2.43
N HIS A 161 21.60 -4.27 -3.04
CA HIS A 161 21.89 -3.26 -4.07
C HIS A 161 21.98 -3.97 -5.41
#